data_AF-A0A7X4ETI0-F1
#
_entry.id   AF-A0A7X4ETI0-F1
#
_cell.length_a   1.000
_cell.length_b   1.000
_cell.length_c   1.000
_cell.angle_alpha   90.00
_cell.angle_beta   90.00
_cell.angle_gamma   90.00
#
_symmetry.space_group_name_H-M   'P 1'
#
loop_
_entity.id
_entity.type
_entity.pdbx_description
1 polymer ?
#
loop_
_entity_poly.entity_id
_entity_poly.type
_entity_poly.pdbx_seq_one_letter_code
_entity_poly.pdbx_strand_id
1 'polypeptide(L)'
;MNFITRKHIPRRTFLRGAGTALALPFLDAMIPAGIRTARAQTPQPPTRFVGIFVPHGAAPGYWVPDKVGSDFTFPFIYEPLEPFRNH
;
A
#
# COMPACT_ATOMS: atom_id res chain seq x y z
N MET A 1 -6.62 4.63 43.70
CA MET A 1 -7.28 3.31 43.79
C MET A 1 -7.11 2.61 42.45
N ASN A 2 -6.46 1.44 42.41
CA ASN A 2 -6.28 0.68 41.17
C ASN A 2 -7.44 -0.29 40.96
N PHE A 3 -8.12 -0.19 39.82
CA PHE A 3 -9.15 -1.15 39.41
C PHE A 3 -8.49 -2.39 38.78
N ILE A 4 -8.62 -3.54 39.45
CA ILE A 4 -8.18 -4.83 38.90
C ILE A 4 -9.40 -5.52 38.30
N THR A 5 -9.45 -5.59 36.96
CA THR A 5 -10.64 -6.03 36.20
C THR A 5 -10.76 -7.54 36.02
N ARG A 6 -9.76 -8.33 36.46
CA ARG A 6 -9.66 -9.81 36.29
C ARG A 6 -9.94 -10.33 34.87
N LYS A 7 -9.83 -9.48 33.84
CA LYS A 7 -9.98 -9.91 32.44
C LYS A 7 -8.78 -10.78 32.05
N HIS A 8 -9.05 -11.94 31.46
CA HIS A 8 -8.02 -12.82 30.91
C HIS A 8 -8.40 -13.24 29.49
N ILE A 9 -7.41 -13.34 28.61
CA ILE A 9 -7.59 -13.86 27.25
C ILE A 9 -7.22 -15.36 27.29
N PRO A 10 -8.04 -16.27 26.73
CA PRO A 10 -7.69 -17.67 26.65
C PRO A 10 -6.38 -17.88 25.87
N ARG A 11 -5.47 -18.71 26.41
CA ARG A 11 -4.15 -18.99 25.80
C ARG A 11 -4.26 -19.38 24.32
N ARG A 12 -5.26 -20.18 23.97
CA ARG A 12 -5.50 -20.62 22.58
C ARG A 12 -5.86 -19.46 21.65
N THR A 13 -6.62 -18.48 22.13
CA THR A 13 -6.98 -17.28 21.36
C THR A 13 -5.75 -16.42 21.11
N PHE A 14 -4.92 -16.24 22.14
CA PHE A 14 -3.64 -15.52 22.01
C PHE A 14 -2.71 -16.19 21.00
N LEU A 15 -2.50 -17.51 21.11
CA LEU A 15 -1.60 -18.25 20.21
C LEU A 15 -2.07 -18.28 18.75
N ARG A 16 -3.39 -18.28 18.51
CA ARG A 16 -3.95 -18.18 17.15
C ARG A 16 -3.65 -16.82 16.50
N GLY A 17 -3.65 -15.74 17.28
CA GLY A 17 -3.31 -14.39 16.79
C GLY A 17 -1.81 -14.12 16.72
N ALA A 18 -0.99 -14.78 17.54
CA ALA A 18 0.45 -14.54 17.57
C ALA A 18 1.15 -14.84 16.21
N GLY A 19 0.64 -15.80 15.44
CA GLY A 19 1.18 -16.13 14.12
C GLY A 19 1.04 -14.99 13.09
N THR A 20 -0.03 -14.18 13.18
CA THR A 20 -0.20 -13.05 12.25
C THR A 20 0.82 -11.95 12.51
N ALA A 21 1.24 -11.75 13.76
CA ALA A 21 2.28 -10.79 14.10
C ALA A 21 3.66 -11.14 13.52
N LEU A 22 3.94 -12.42 13.27
CA LEU A 22 5.17 -12.88 12.64
C LEU A 22 5.07 -12.96 11.10
N ALA A 23 3.86 -13.18 10.57
CA ALA A 23 3.63 -13.29 9.13
C ALA A 23 3.54 -11.93 8.43
N LEU A 24 3.18 -10.86 9.14
CA LEU A 24 3.10 -9.52 8.58
C LEU A 24 4.50 -8.89 8.51
N PRO A 25 4.95 -8.43 7.32
CA PRO A 25 6.15 -7.59 7.23
C PRO A 25 5.94 -6.34 8.09
N PHE A 26 7.01 -5.89 8.75
CA PHE A 26 6.99 -4.69 9.58
C PHE A 26 6.50 -3.49 8.75
N LEU A 27 5.28 -3.02 9.01
CA LEU A 27 4.67 -1.90 8.29
C LEU A 27 5.04 -0.59 8.96
N ASP A 28 5.21 0.48 8.17
CA ASP A 28 5.46 1.83 8.69
C ASP A 28 4.37 2.31 9.66
N ALA A 29 3.13 1.83 9.50
CA ALA A 29 2.01 2.11 10.41
C ALA A 29 2.20 1.52 11.84
N MET A 30 3.16 0.61 12.02
CA MET A 30 3.50 0.01 13.32
C MET A 30 4.58 0.81 14.05
N ILE A 31 5.10 1.90 13.45
CA ILE A 31 6.01 2.83 14.10
C ILE A 31 5.18 3.83 14.94
N PRO A 32 5.37 3.91 16.27
CA PRO A 32 4.61 4.84 17.10
C PRO A 32 4.80 6.29 16.66
N ALA A 33 3.68 7.01 16.55
CA ALA A 33 3.69 8.42 16.15
C ALA A 33 4.61 9.24 17.07
N GLY A 34 5.58 9.96 16.48
CA GLY A 34 6.54 10.78 17.21
C GLY A 34 7.91 10.13 17.45
N ILE A 35 8.06 8.82 17.26
CA ILE A 35 9.37 8.14 17.33
C ILE A 35 10.11 8.32 16.01
N ARG A 36 10.87 9.42 15.88
CA ARG A 36 11.75 9.68 14.71
C ARG A 36 13.01 8.82 14.68
N THR A 37 13.31 8.09 15.75
CA THR A 37 14.61 7.40 15.94
C THR A 37 14.76 6.12 15.13
N ALA A 38 13.66 5.48 14.71
CA ALA A 38 13.72 4.27 13.89
C ALA A 38 14.30 4.54 12.49
N ARG A 39 14.12 5.75 11.94
CA ARG A 39 14.65 6.15 10.62
C ARG A 39 16.15 6.48 10.65
N ALA A 40 16.68 6.89 11.80
CA ALA A 40 18.10 7.24 11.93
C ALA A 40 19.02 6.01 12.07
N GLN A 41 18.46 4.86 12.45
CA GLN A 41 19.20 3.61 12.67
C GLN A 41 18.83 2.49 11.67
N THR A 42 17.82 2.69 10.83
CA THR A 42 17.55 1.76 9.74
C THR A 42 18.59 1.99 8.64
N PRO A 43 19.35 0.96 8.22
CA PRO A 43 20.14 1.05 7.01
C PRO A 43 19.22 1.49 5.88
N GLN A 44 19.60 2.56 5.17
CA GLN A 44 18.89 2.97 3.96
C GLN A 44 18.76 1.70 3.08
N PRO A 45 17.54 1.26 2.74
CA PRO A 45 17.39 0.10 1.90
C PRO A 45 18.16 0.35 0.60
N PRO A 46 18.89 -0.64 0.08
CA PRO A 46 19.68 -0.44 -1.12
C PRO A 46 18.76 -0.01 -2.26
N THR A 47 19.15 1.05 -2.97
CA THR A 47 18.44 1.50 -4.16
C THR A 47 18.48 0.37 -5.19
N ARG A 48 17.32 -0.26 -5.45
CA ARG A 48 17.20 -1.30 -6.47
C ARG A 48 16.89 -0.64 -7.80
N PHE A 49 17.74 -0.87 -8.79
CA PHE A 49 17.45 -0.48 -10.16
C PHE A 49 16.26 -1.30 -10.67
N VAL A 50 15.25 -0.62 -11.22
CA VAL A 50 14.13 -1.24 -11.90
C VAL A 50 14.03 -0.61 -13.29
N GLY A 51 14.21 -1.41 -14.33
CA GLY A 51 13.91 -1.03 -15.71
C GLY A 51 12.53 -1.54 -16.07
N ILE A 52 11.55 -0.64 -16.21
CA ILE A 52 10.23 -0.99 -16.73
C ILE A 52 10.29 -0.76 -18.24
N PHE A 53 10.12 -1.82 -19.00
CA PHE A 53 10.07 -1.79 -20.45
C PHE A 53 8.75 -2.36 -20.92
N VAL A 54 8.13 -1.71 -21.90
CA VAL A 54 6.92 -2.20 -22.55
C VAL A 54 7.31 -2.64 -23.97
N PRO A 55 7.73 -3.90 -24.17
CA PRO A 55 8.04 -4.41 -25.51
C PRO A 55 6.78 -4.43 -26.38
N HIS A 56 6.93 -4.07 -27.67
CA HIS A 56 5.97 -4.31 -28.76
C HIS A 56 4.47 -4.34 -28.36
N GLY A 57 3.86 -3.19 -28.05
CA GLY A 57 2.40 -3.14 -27.84
C GLY A 57 1.85 -1.85 -27.26
N ALA A 58 2.67 -1.06 -26.56
CA ALA A 58 2.27 0.29 -26.17
C ALA A 58 2.55 1.28 -27.29
N ALA A 59 1.62 1.37 -28.26
CA ALA A 59 1.66 2.43 -29.25
C ALA A 59 1.57 3.80 -28.54
N PRO A 60 2.56 4.70 -28.72
CA PRO A 60 2.54 6.02 -28.09
C PRO A 60 1.26 6.79 -28.46
N GLY A 61 0.65 7.46 -27.49
CA GLY A 61 -0.56 8.29 -27.68
C GLY A 61 -1.91 7.59 -27.48
N TYR A 62 -1.95 6.26 -27.41
CA TYR A 62 -3.22 5.53 -27.22
C TYR A 62 -3.54 5.17 -25.77
N TRP A 63 -2.62 5.43 -24.84
CA TRP A 63 -2.72 5.02 -23.43
C TRP A 63 -2.73 6.18 -22.45
N VAL A 64 -2.28 7.38 -22.83
CA VAL A 64 -2.10 8.49 -21.89
C VAL A 64 -3.10 9.59 -22.23
N PRO A 65 -3.99 9.99 -21.31
CA PRO A 65 -4.87 11.13 -21.52
C PRO A 65 -4.11 12.45 -21.61
N ASP A 66 -4.62 13.38 -22.43
CA ASP A 66 -3.98 14.69 -22.65
C ASP A 66 -4.10 15.66 -21.47
N LYS A 67 -5.05 15.40 -20.55
CA LYS A 67 -5.37 16.27 -19.42
C LYS A 67 -5.37 15.48 -18.11
N VAL A 68 -4.98 16.16 -17.04
CA VAL A 68 -5.06 15.65 -15.66
C VAL A 68 -6.37 16.16 -15.04
N GLY A 69 -7.06 15.30 -14.28
CA GLY A 69 -8.31 15.63 -13.59
C GLY A 69 -9.44 14.69 -13.99
N SER A 70 -10.69 15.13 -13.79
CA SER A 70 -11.91 14.40 -14.21
C SER A 70 -12.27 14.65 -15.69
N ASP A 71 -11.81 15.78 -16.24
CA ASP A 71 -12.29 16.34 -17.51
C ASP A 71 -11.33 16.02 -18.67
N PHE A 72 -10.94 14.74 -18.77
CA PHE A 72 -10.12 14.23 -19.86
C PHE A 72 -10.92 13.34 -20.80
N THR A 73 -10.54 13.36 -22.07
CA THR A 73 -11.04 12.42 -23.07
C THR A 73 -10.32 11.09 -22.88
N PHE A 74 -11.06 9.98 -22.79
CA PHE A 74 -10.41 8.67 -22.75
C PHE A 74 -9.70 8.44 -24.08
N PRO A 75 -8.41 8.06 -24.08
CA PRO A 75 -7.74 7.63 -25.29
C PRO A 75 -8.36 6.31 -25.76
N PHE A 76 -8.20 5.99 -27.05
CA PHE A 76 -8.84 4.84 -27.72
C PHE A 76 -8.90 3.55 -26.89
N ILE A 77 -7.82 3.20 -26.18
CA ILE A 77 -7.74 1.95 -25.42
C ILE A 77 -8.67 1.95 -24.19
N TYR A 78 -8.97 3.12 -23.66
CA TYR A 78 -9.87 3.31 -22.52
C TYR A 78 -11.27 3.79 -22.93
N GLU A 79 -11.55 3.95 -24.22
CA GLU A 79 -12.88 4.33 -24.72
C GLU A 79 -14.01 3.43 -24.16
N PRO A 80 -13.86 2.10 -24.02
CA PRO A 80 -14.89 1.24 -23.43
C PRO A 80 -15.18 1.52 -21.95
N LEU A 81 -14.33 2.30 -21.26
CA LEU A 81 -14.51 2.66 -19.85
C LEU A 81 -15.35 3.92 -19.67
N GLU A 82 -15.68 4.66 -20.74
CA GLU A 82 -16.50 5.88 -20.69
C GLU A 82 -17.84 5.69 -19.93
N PRO A 83 -18.58 4.57 -20.08
CA PRO A 83 -19.81 4.33 -19.32
C PRO A 83 -19.62 4.30 -17.79
N PHE A 84 -18.39 4.07 -17.31
CA PHE A 84 -18.07 3.91 -15.90
C PHE A 84 -17.41 5.15 -15.27
N ARG A 85 -17.36 6.30 -15.96
CA ARG A 85 -16.66 7.51 -15.48
C ARG A 85 -17.11 7.98 -14.09
N ASN A 86 -18.39 7.80 -13.76
CA ASN A 86 -19.01 8.34 -12.54
C ASN A 86 -19.53 7.24 -11.58
N HIS A 87 -19.12 5.99 -11.76
CA HIS A 87 -19.46 4.88 -10.88
C HIS A 87 -18.46 4.75 -9.71
#